data_AF-A0A6P0Y4G7-F1
#
_entry.id   AF-A0A6P0Y4G7-F1
#
_cell.length_a   1.000
_cell.length_b   1.000
_cell.length_c   1.000
_cell.angle_alpha   90.00
_cell.angle_beta   90.00
_cell.angle_gamma   90.00
#
_symmetry.space_group_name_H-M   'P 1'
#
loop_
_entity.id
_entity.type
_entity.pdbx_description
1 polymer ?
#
loop_
_entity_poly.entity_id
_entity_poly.type
_entity_poly.pdbx_seq_one_letter_code
_entity_poly.pdbx_strand_id
1 'polypeptide(L)' 'MEKGKLKSTRESIITVLETRFENVPTNLVDAINEIDNIQSLKQLTKTAVLIDCLESFATLLSQK' A
#
# COMPACT_ATOMS: atom_id res chain seq x y z
N MET A 1 19.90 -2.15 -7.16
CA MET A 1 19.42 -0.88 -6.58
C MET A 1 17.89 -0.75 -6.58
N GLU A 2 17.15 -1.31 -7.56
CA GLU A 2 15.68 -1.14 -7.67
C GLU A 2 14.85 -1.91 -6.63
N LYS A 3 15.23 -3.14 -6.27
CA LYS A 3 14.52 -3.94 -5.24
C LYS A 3 14.44 -3.24 -3.88
N GLY A 4 15.47 -2.46 -3.50
CA GLY A 4 15.47 -1.70 -2.25
C GLY A 4 14.42 -0.59 -2.25
N LYS A 5 14.24 0.10 -3.39
CA LYS A 5 13.22 1.16 -3.52
C LYS A 5 11.80 0.59 -3.47
N LEU A 6 11.56 -0.55 -4.11
CA LEU A 6 10.27 -1.24 -4.06
C LEU A 6 9.93 -1.62 -2.62
N LYS A 7 10.84 -2.29 -1.92
CA LYS A 7 10.66 -2.71 -0.53
C LYS A 7 10.36 -1.52 0.39
N SER A 8 11.19 -0.48 0.36
CA SER A 8 10.95 0.70 1.22
C SER A 8 9.64 1.43 0.91
N THR A 9 9.20 1.44 -0.35
CA THR A 9 7.91 2.07 -0.70
C THR A 9 6.74 1.23 -0.18
N ARG A 10 6.81 -0.11 -0.27
CA ARG A 10 5.81 -1.03 0.31
C ARG A 10 5.72 -0.84 1.82
N GLU A 11 6.87 -0.83 2.51
CA GLU A 11 6.95 -0.60 3.97
C GLU A 11 6.32 0.76 4.34
N SER A 12 6.62 1.84 3.60
CA SER A 12 5.97 3.14 3.82
C SER A 12 4.45 3.11 3.68
N ILE A 13 3.91 2.40 2.68
CA ILE A 13 2.46 2.29 2.50
C ILE A 13 1.84 1.58 3.70
N ILE A 14 2.41 0.45 4.11
CA ILE A 14 1.94 -0.34 5.25
C ILE A 14 1.97 0.52 6.52
N THR A 15 3.07 1.21 6.81
CA THR A 15 3.19 2.09 7.98
C THR A 15 2.15 3.22 7.98
N VAL A 16 1.87 3.83 6.82
CA VAL A 16 0.82 4.85 6.70
C VAL A 16 -0.55 4.27 7.02
N LEU A 17 -0.87 3.10 6.46
CA LEU A 17 -2.14 2.41 6.71
C LEU A 17 -2.27 1.99 8.17
N GLU A 18 -1.22 1.47 8.79
CA GLU A 18 -1.19 1.13 10.23
C GLU A 18 -1.36 2.37 11.10
N THR A 19 -0.73 3.49 10.73
CA THR A 19 -0.88 4.75 11.48
C THR A 19 -2.31 5.31 11.38
N ARG A 20 -2.96 5.14 10.23
CA ARG A 20 -4.30 5.70 9.96
C ARG A 20 -5.42 4.83 10.52
N PHE A 21 -5.28 3.51 10.38
CA PHE A 21 -6.36 2.55 10.61
C PHE A 21 -6.07 1.58 11.75
N GLU A 22 -4.90 1.68 12.38
CA GLU A 22 -4.40 0.89 13.52
C GLU A 22 -4.21 -0.61 13.23
N ASN A 23 -5.11 -1.23 12.46
CA ASN A 23 -5.09 -2.64 12.14
C ASN A 23 -5.23 -2.85 10.63
N VAL A 24 -4.11 -3.12 9.95
CA VAL A 24 -4.09 -3.43 8.51
C VAL A 24 -4.17 -4.95 8.34
N PRO A 25 -5.18 -5.47 7.64
CA PRO A 25 -5.33 -6.90 7.49
C PRO A 25 -4.22 -7.47 6.61
N THR A 26 -3.78 -8.68 6.94
CA THR A 26 -2.59 -9.30 6.33
C THR A 26 -2.75 -9.53 4.83
N ASN A 27 -3.97 -9.74 4.35
CA ASN A 27 -4.28 -9.84 2.92
C ASN A 27 -3.91 -8.57 2.13
N LEU A 28 -4.09 -7.39 2.75
CA LEU A 28 -3.76 -6.09 2.17
C LEU A 28 -2.25 -5.89 2.10
N VAL A 29 -1.55 -6.31 3.16
CA VAL A 29 -0.08 -6.28 3.22
C VAL A 29 0.52 -7.20 2.15
N ASP A 30 -0.03 -8.39 1.97
CA ASP A 30 0.42 -9.34 0.95
C ASP A 30 0.20 -8.78 -0.46
N ALA A 31 -1.01 -8.26 -0.73
CA ALA A 31 -1.33 -7.62 -2.00
C ALA A 31 -0.41 -6.43 -2.32
N ILE A 32 -0.05 -5.60 -1.34
CA ILE A 32 0.94 -4.51 -1.54
C ILE A 32 2.33 -5.07 -1.85
N ASN A 33 2.71 -6.18 -1.20
CA ASN A 33 4.01 -6.81 -1.38
C ASN A 33 4.19 -7.48 -2.75
N GLU A 34 3.10 -7.89 -3.40
CA GLU A 34 3.14 -8.44 -4.76
C GLU A 34 3.36 -7.37 -5.85
N ILE A 35 3.17 -6.08 -5.53
CA ILE A 35 3.29 -4.99 -6.51
C ILE A 35 4.76 -4.73 -6.84
N ASP A 36 5.19 -5.15 -8.03
CA ASP A 36 6.56 -4.92 -8.53
C ASP A 36 6.74 -3.58 -9.28
N ASN A 37 5.64 -2.83 -9.48
CA ASN A 37 5.69 -1.54 -10.17
C ASN A 37 5.81 -0.37 -9.20
N ILE A 38 6.98 0.27 -9.17
CA ILE A 38 7.26 1.41 -8.28
C ILE A 38 6.36 2.62 -8.51
N GLN A 39 5.90 2.86 -9.75
CA GLN A 39 4.98 3.97 -10.01
C GLN A 39 3.62 3.71 -9.37
N SER A 40 3.15 2.46 -9.41
CA SER A 40 1.90 2.05 -8.76
C SER A 40 2.02 2.18 -7.24
N LEU A 41 3.14 1.73 -6.65
CA LEU A 41 3.41 1.91 -5.22
C LEU A 41 3.39 3.38 -4.81
N LYS A 42 4.06 4.28 -5.57
CA LYS A 42 4.04 5.73 -5.27
C LYS A 42 2.63 6.33 -5.33
N GLN A 43 1.80 5.89 -6.27
CA GLN A 43 0.40 6.33 -6.32
C GLN A 43 -0.37 5.82 -5.10
N LEU A 44 -0.19 4.54 -4.74
CA LEU A 44 -0.81 3.94 -3.57
C LEU A 44 -0.40 4.62 -2.27
N THR A 45 0.85 5.06 -2.12
CA THR A 45 1.26 5.84 -0.94
C THR A 45 0.45 7.13 -0.80
N LYS A 46 0.22 7.85 -1.89
CA LYS A 46 -0.61 9.07 -1.87
C LYS A 46 -2.07 8.72 -1.55
N THR A 47 -2.59 7.67 -2.17
CA THR A 47 -3.95 7.19 -1.92
C THR A 47 -4.13 6.77 -0.46
N ALA A 48 -3.19 6.04 0.13
CA ALA A 48 -3.24 5.59 1.53
C ALA A 48 -3.35 6.76 2.52
N VAL A 49 -2.81 7.94 2.18
CA VAL A 49 -2.91 9.16 2.99
C VAL A 49 -4.25 9.89 2.78
N LEU A 50 -4.90 9.72 1.63
CA LEU A 50 -6.13 10.44 1.27
C LEU A 50 -7.39 9.62 1.48
N ILE A 51 -7.28 8.29 1.54
CA ILE A 51 -8.42 7.39 1.60
C ILE A 51 -9.04 7.36 2.99
N ASP A 52 -10.36 7.27 3.01
CA ASP A 52 -11.15 7.37 4.25
C ASP A 52 -11.19 6.04 5.02
N CYS A 53 -11.07 4.91 4.32
CA CYS A 53 -11.20 3.55 4.87
C CYS A 53 -10.29 2.53 4.16
N LEU A 54 -9.89 1.47 4.88
CA LEU A 54 -9.14 0.33 4.32
C LEU A 54 -9.88 -0.41 3.21
N GLU A 55 -11.22 -0.51 3.30
CA GLU A 55 -12.04 -1.23 2.33
C GLU A 55 -12.00 -0.58 0.93
N SER A 56 -12.06 0.76 0.90
CA SER A 56 -11.85 1.54 -0.32
C SER A 56 -10.45 1.32 -0.90
N PHE A 57 -9.44 1.19 -0.05
CA PHE A 57 -8.07 0.92 -0.48
C PHE A 57 -7.92 -0.51 -1.05
N ALA A 58 -8.51 -1.51 -0.42
CA ALA A 58 -8.53 -2.89 -0.92
C ALA A 58 -9.26 -3.01 -2.27
N THR A 59 -10.34 -2.24 -2.46
CA THR A 59 -11.07 -2.17 -3.73
C THR A 59 -10.17 -1.63 -4.85
N LEU A 60 -9.37 -0.59 -4.57
CA LEU A 60 -8.43 -0.02 -5.53
C LEU A 60 -7.31 -0.99 -5.92
N LEU A 61 -6.85 -1.83 -5.00
CA LEU A 61 -5.90 -2.90 -5.31
C LEU A 61 -6.52 -4.00 -6.16
N SER A 62 -7.78 -4.36 -5.89
CA SER A 62 -8.49 -5.43 -6.61
C SER A 62 -8.90 -5.04 -8.04
N GLN A 63 -8.93 -3.75 -8.37
CA GLN A 63 -9.23 -3.25 -9.71
C GLN A 63 -8.01 -3.12 -10.62
N LYS A 64 -6.82 -3.55 -10.18
CA LYS A 64 -5.57 -3.37 -10.93
C LYS A 64 -4.91 -4.71 -11.24
#